data_AF-A0A0B6TPN8-F1
#
_entry.id   AF-A0A0B6TPN8-F1
#
_cell.length_a   1.000
_cell.length_b   1.000
_cell.length_c   1.000
_cell.angle_alpha   90.00
_cell.angle_beta   90.00
_cell.angle_gamma   90.00
#
_symmetry.space_group_name_H-M   'P 1'
#
loop_
_entity.id
_entity.type
_entity.pdbx_description
1 polymer ?
#
loop_
_entity_poly.entity_id
_entity_poly.type
_entity_poly.pdbx_seq_one_letter_code
_entity_poly.pdbx_strand_id
1 'polypeptide(L)'
;MTWSLGLSVGPGGVGSAVGLAGGGVHLIGAFPTIARAVHAAAQVGDGAPARIVLVHPTGVTVGELGRHLGNLALAGVTDDDAQLRTDVEVLHALTGRRVLLIDADRDLIAGHPGKTEPFDADRLAALVAKQPYETTVALTGHPETRDRYHVAGRDYAPMIVERPALAALALQVPATTALVSTPRTAGALRRRPALPLVWTVVPMIAVILLLLLL
;
A
#
# COMPACT_ATOMS: atom_id res chain seq x y z
N MET A 1 -14.27 12.96 -11.07
CA MET A 1 -13.16 12.51 -11.96
C MET A 1 -12.52 11.27 -11.34
N THR A 2 -11.98 10.31 -12.12
CA THR A 2 -11.27 9.17 -11.52
C THR A 2 -9.85 9.58 -11.13
N TRP A 3 -9.49 9.38 -9.86
CA TRP A 3 -8.16 9.69 -9.33
C TRP A 3 -7.65 8.54 -8.45
N SER A 4 -6.34 8.48 -8.26
CA SER A 4 -5.68 7.46 -7.44
C SER A 4 -4.97 8.08 -6.24
N LEU A 5 -5.02 7.42 -5.10
CA LEU A 5 -4.36 7.86 -3.88
C LEU A 5 -3.13 6.98 -3.59
N GLY A 6 -1.96 7.60 -3.49
CA GLY A 6 -0.74 6.95 -3.02
C GLY A 6 -0.44 7.39 -1.60
N LEU A 7 -0.19 6.44 -0.71
CA LEU A 7 0.25 6.69 0.66
C LEU A 7 1.53 5.91 0.94
N SER A 8 2.45 6.50 1.69
CA SER A 8 3.64 5.83 2.22
C SER A 8 3.74 6.06 3.72
N VAL A 9 3.54 5.01 4.51
CA VAL A 9 3.55 5.09 5.97
C VAL A 9 4.92 4.75 6.54
N GLY A 10 5.23 5.30 7.72
CA GLY A 10 6.30 4.82 8.59
C GLY A 10 6.42 5.66 9.85
N PRO A 11 7.48 5.47 10.66
CA PRO A 11 7.55 6.09 11.99
C PRO A 11 7.52 7.62 11.97
N GLY A 12 8.17 8.25 10.98
CA GLY A 12 8.16 9.71 10.80
C GLY A 12 6.87 10.30 10.20
N GLY A 13 5.84 9.49 9.93
CA GLY A 13 4.55 9.95 9.40
C GLY A 13 4.16 9.32 8.06
N VAL A 14 3.34 10.03 7.29
CA VAL A 14 2.67 9.54 6.08
C VAL A 14 2.95 10.48 4.91
N GLY A 15 3.66 9.98 3.91
CA GLY A 15 3.76 10.64 2.61
C GLY A 15 2.50 10.42 1.78
N SER A 16 2.06 11.44 1.06
CA SER A 16 0.84 11.43 0.24
C SER A 16 1.10 11.94 -1.17
N ALA A 17 0.51 11.25 -2.15
CA ALA A 17 0.54 11.62 -3.55
C ALA A 17 -0.80 11.30 -4.23
N VAL A 18 -1.14 12.04 -5.27
CA VAL A 18 -2.38 11.89 -6.04
C VAL A 18 -2.04 11.66 -7.51
N GLY A 19 -2.63 10.63 -8.12
CA GLY A 19 -2.60 10.41 -9.57
C GLY A 19 -3.91 10.86 -10.20
N LEU A 20 -3.86 11.75 -11.20
CA LEU A 20 -5.05 12.25 -11.90
C LEU A 20 -5.21 11.57 -13.27
N ALA A 21 -6.47 11.38 -13.70
CA ALA A 21 -6.77 10.95 -15.07
C ALA A 21 -6.22 12.00 -16.06
N GLY A 22 -5.19 11.61 -16.83
CA GLY A 22 -4.42 12.53 -17.68
C GLY A 22 -2.89 12.38 -17.57
N GLY A 23 -2.40 11.53 -16.66
CA GLY A 23 -1.01 11.05 -16.65
C GLY A 23 -0.07 11.77 -15.67
N GLY A 24 -0.59 12.70 -14.84
CA GLY A 24 0.19 13.39 -13.83
C GLY A 24 0.07 12.75 -12.44
N VAL A 25 1.20 12.60 -11.74
CA VAL A 25 1.23 12.35 -10.29
C VAL A 25 1.71 13.59 -9.57
N HIS A 26 0.95 14.00 -8.57
CA HIS A 26 1.21 15.19 -7.77
C HIS A 26 1.60 14.78 -6.35
N LEU A 27 2.73 15.30 -5.88
CA LEU A 27 3.13 15.17 -4.48
C LEU A 27 2.25 16.11 -3.66
N ILE A 28 1.54 15.56 -2.67
CA ILE A 28 0.72 16.35 -1.75
C ILE A 28 1.56 16.80 -0.56
N GLY A 29 2.40 15.91 -0.02
CA GLY A 29 3.32 16.23 1.08
C GLY A 29 3.43 15.12 2.11
N ALA A 30 4.05 15.44 3.24
CA ALA A 30 4.18 14.57 4.41
C ALA A 30 3.27 15.04 5.54
N PHE A 31 2.63 14.10 6.23
CA PHE A 31 1.61 14.36 7.23
C PHE A 31 1.82 13.48 8.46
N PRO A 32 1.43 13.94 9.66
CA PRO A 32 1.59 13.13 10.88
C PRO A 32 0.66 11.91 10.91
N THR A 33 -0.46 11.92 10.19
CA THR A 33 -1.47 10.85 10.22
C THR A 33 -2.06 10.56 8.84
N ILE A 34 -2.58 9.34 8.67
CA ILE A 34 -3.29 8.91 7.44
C ILE A 34 -4.50 9.81 7.19
N ALA A 35 -5.28 10.14 8.22
CA ALA A 35 -6.45 11.00 8.07
C ALA A 35 -6.10 12.39 7.51
N ARG A 36 -5.00 13.00 7.97
CA ARG A 36 -4.53 14.30 7.45
C ARG A 36 -4.03 14.18 6.00
N ALA A 37 -3.30 13.12 5.69
CA ALA A 37 -2.83 12.83 4.33
C ALA A 37 -3.98 12.62 3.34
N VAL A 38 -5.00 11.86 3.73
CA VAL A 38 -6.21 11.60 2.94
C VAL A 38 -7.00 12.90 2.75
N HIS A 39 -7.22 13.67 3.83
CA HIS A 39 -7.95 14.92 3.75
C HIS A 39 -7.29 15.93 2.80
N ALA A 40 -5.96 16.06 2.85
CA ALA A 40 -5.21 16.92 1.95
C ALA A 40 -5.28 16.44 0.49
N ALA A 41 -5.16 15.12 0.25
CA ALA A 41 -5.29 14.55 -1.08
C ALA A 41 -6.70 14.75 -1.67
N ALA A 42 -7.74 14.65 -0.85
CA ALA A 42 -9.13 14.89 -1.24
C ALA A 42 -9.45 16.38 -1.57
N GLN A 43 -8.53 17.31 -1.30
CA GLN A 43 -8.66 18.69 -1.82
C GLN A 43 -8.24 18.79 -3.30
N VAL A 44 -7.49 17.81 -3.79
CA VAL A 44 -6.98 17.76 -5.18
C VAL A 44 -7.81 16.80 -6.02
N GLY A 45 -8.21 15.67 -5.46
CA GLY A 45 -9.11 14.71 -6.09
C GLY A 45 -10.57 14.99 -5.73
N ASP A 46 -11.48 14.84 -6.70
CA ASP A 46 -12.92 14.98 -6.48
C ASP A 46 -13.56 13.62 -6.17
N GLY A 47 -14.29 13.52 -5.05
CA GLY A 47 -14.92 12.29 -4.58
C GLY A 47 -13.94 11.22 -4.07
N ALA A 48 -14.42 9.97 -3.94
CA ALA A 48 -13.60 8.86 -3.49
C ALA A 48 -12.55 8.44 -4.54
N PRO A 49 -11.31 8.07 -4.14
CA PRO A 49 -10.30 7.59 -5.06
C PRO A 49 -10.72 6.25 -5.67
N ALA A 50 -10.44 6.06 -6.96
CA ALA A 50 -10.74 4.83 -7.71
C ALA A 50 -9.70 3.72 -7.48
N ARG A 51 -8.49 4.08 -7.01
CA ARG A 51 -7.41 3.15 -6.67
C ARG A 51 -6.65 3.72 -5.49
N ILE A 52 -6.32 2.87 -4.52
CA ILE A 52 -5.45 3.26 -3.40
C ILE A 52 -4.23 2.37 -3.40
N VAL A 53 -3.04 2.95 -3.22
CA VAL A 53 -1.79 2.21 -3.00
C VAL A 53 -1.22 2.63 -1.66
N LEU A 54 -1.16 1.69 -0.73
CA LEU A 54 -0.56 1.90 0.58
C LEU A 54 0.80 1.21 0.61
N VAL A 55 1.86 2.03 0.56
CA VAL A 55 3.23 1.61 0.76
C VAL A 55 3.52 1.56 2.25
N HIS A 56 3.95 0.41 2.73
CA HIS A 56 4.37 0.23 4.12
C HIS A 56 5.83 -0.18 4.21
N PRO A 57 6.50 0.07 5.34
CA PRO A 57 7.86 -0.37 5.51
C PRO A 57 7.94 -1.89 5.50
N THR A 58 9.01 -2.45 4.97
CA THR A 58 9.24 -3.91 5.08
C THR A 58 9.45 -4.30 6.52
N GLY A 59 8.95 -5.48 6.91
CA GLY A 59 9.11 -6.01 8.27
C GLY A 59 8.12 -5.47 9.29
N VAL A 60 7.10 -4.71 8.87
CA VAL A 60 5.96 -4.37 9.74
C VAL A 60 5.17 -5.62 10.13
N THR A 61 4.65 -5.61 11.35
CA THR A 61 3.81 -6.70 11.85
C THR A 61 2.42 -6.67 11.23
N VAL A 62 1.73 -7.80 11.23
CA VAL A 62 0.32 -7.89 10.77
C VAL A 62 -0.59 -6.95 11.60
N GLY A 63 -0.33 -6.81 12.90
CA GLY A 63 -1.09 -5.91 13.76
C GLY A 63 -0.89 -4.44 13.41
N GLU A 64 0.33 -4.02 13.06
CA GLU A 64 0.60 -2.67 12.58
C GLU A 64 -0.05 -2.41 11.23
N LEU A 65 0.07 -3.35 10.30
CA LEU A 65 -0.57 -3.26 8.99
C LEU A 65 -2.09 -3.14 9.11
N GLY A 66 -2.71 -3.97 9.97
CA GLY A 66 -4.13 -3.89 10.31
C GLY A 66 -4.53 -2.54 10.91
N ARG A 67 -3.67 -1.93 11.73
CA ARG A 67 -3.89 -0.57 12.26
C ARG A 67 -3.85 0.49 11.15
N HIS A 68 -2.91 0.39 10.20
CA HIS A 68 -2.85 1.30 9.07
C HIS A 68 -4.09 1.20 8.17
N LEU A 69 -4.56 -0.02 7.89
CA LEU A 69 -5.80 -0.27 7.15
C LEU A 69 -7.03 0.26 7.90
N GLY A 70 -7.13 0.04 9.21
CA GLY A 70 -8.20 0.59 10.04
C GLY A 70 -8.22 2.12 10.01
N ASN A 71 -7.05 2.76 10.11
CA ASN A 71 -6.93 4.22 9.99
C ASN A 71 -7.33 4.75 8.61
N LEU A 72 -7.07 3.99 7.55
CA LEU A 72 -7.49 4.31 6.19
C LEU A 72 -9.02 4.25 6.06
N ALA A 73 -9.64 3.19 6.59
CA ALA A 73 -11.09 3.03 6.63
C ALA A 73 -11.77 4.16 7.42
N LEU A 74 -11.22 4.53 8.58
CA LEU A 74 -11.70 5.66 9.39
C LEU A 74 -11.56 7.01 8.68
N ALA A 75 -10.59 7.14 7.76
CA ALA A 75 -10.43 8.33 6.93
C ALA A 75 -11.42 8.39 5.75
N GLY A 76 -12.36 7.44 5.65
CA GLY A 76 -13.40 7.41 4.62
C GLY A 76 -12.94 6.79 3.29
N VAL A 77 -11.79 6.11 3.29
CA VAL A 77 -11.26 5.41 2.12
C VAL A 77 -11.53 3.92 2.29
N THR A 78 -12.35 3.35 1.40
CA THR A 78 -12.68 1.92 1.43
C THR A 78 -11.46 1.09 1.05
N ASP A 79 -11.16 0.09 1.87
CA ASP A 79 -10.02 -0.83 1.72
C ASP A 79 -10.19 -1.87 0.61
N ASP A 80 -11.39 -1.99 0.05
CA ASP A 80 -11.75 -2.95 -1.00
C ASP A 80 -10.83 -2.87 -2.25
N ASP A 81 -10.25 -1.70 -2.53
CA ASP A 81 -9.32 -1.44 -3.64
C ASP A 81 -7.93 -0.95 -3.18
N ALA A 82 -7.58 -1.21 -1.92
CA ALA A 82 -6.27 -0.85 -1.37
C ALA A 82 -5.20 -1.88 -1.74
N GLN A 83 -4.31 -1.50 -2.65
CA GLN A 83 -3.12 -2.26 -2.97
C GLN A 83 -2.03 -2.01 -1.93
N LEU A 84 -1.65 -3.06 -1.20
CA LEU A 84 -0.53 -3.05 -0.27
C LEU A 84 0.77 -3.34 -0.99
N ARG A 85 1.81 -2.53 -0.73
CA ARG A 85 3.16 -2.75 -1.25
C ARG A 85 4.18 -2.44 -0.17
N THR A 86 5.29 -3.16 -0.17
CA THR A 86 6.45 -2.74 0.63
C THR A 86 7.23 -1.65 -0.09
N ASP A 87 7.90 -0.81 0.68
CA ASP A 87 8.87 0.17 0.21
C ASP A 87 9.92 -0.45 -0.73
N VAL A 88 10.55 -1.55 -0.32
CA VAL A 88 11.56 -2.26 -1.12
C VAL A 88 11.00 -2.85 -2.42
N GLU A 89 9.74 -3.28 -2.47
CA GLU A 89 9.10 -3.77 -3.71
C GLU A 89 8.87 -2.63 -4.70
N VAL A 90 8.49 -1.44 -4.21
CA VAL A 90 8.32 -0.26 -5.07
C VAL A 90 9.68 0.15 -5.65
N LEU A 91 10.71 0.21 -4.81
CA LEU A 91 12.07 0.56 -5.23
C LEU A 91 12.70 -0.50 -6.16
N HIS A 92 12.43 -1.78 -5.90
CA HIS A 92 12.87 -2.86 -6.78
C HIS A 92 12.24 -2.74 -8.16
N ALA A 93 10.92 -2.54 -8.21
CA ALA A 93 10.20 -2.37 -9.46
C ALA A 93 10.62 -1.10 -10.23
N LEU A 94 11.03 -0.04 -9.52
CA LEU A 94 11.60 1.17 -10.12
C LEU A 94 12.98 0.93 -10.74
N THR A 95 13.86 0.24 -10.01
CA THR A 95 15.29 0.15 -10.36
C THR A 95 15.63 -1.07 -11.21
N GLY A 96 14.77 -2.09 -11.21
CA GLY A 96 15.05 -3.39 -11.83
C GLY A 96 16.23 -4.14 -11.19
N ARG A 97 16.68 -3.69 -10.01
CA ARG A 97 17.89 -4.15 -9.32
C ARG A 97 17.54 -4.66 -7.94
N ARG A 98 18.43 -5.46 -7.35
CA ARG A 98 18.31 -5.80 -5.93
C ARG A 98 18.35 -4.53 -5.10
N VAL A 99 17.42 -4.36 -4.17
CA VAL A 99 17.37 -3.17 -3.31
C VAL A 99 17.80 -3.53 -1.90
N LEU A 100 18.66 -2.69 -1.33
CA LEU A 100 18.95 -2.62 0.11
C LEU A 100 18.49 -1.25 0.61
N LEU A 101 17.36 -1.22 1.31
CA LEU A 101 16.82 0.00 1.89
C LEU A 101 17.26 0.11 3.35
N ILE A 102 18.02 1.14 3.66
CA ILE A 102 18.34 1.56 5.02
C ILE A 102 17.16 2.38 5.54
N ASP A 103 16.55 1.93 6.64
CA ASP A 103 15.49 2.64 7.33
C ASP A 103 16.07 3.30 8.60
N ALA A 104 16.40 4.58 8.50
CA ALA A 104 17.03 5.33 9.57
C ALA A 104 16.12 5.52 10.79
N ASP A 105 14.80 5.49 10.61
CA ASP A 105 13.84 5.63 11.70
C ASP A 105 13.76 4.36 12.56
N ARG A 106 14.08 3.20 11.99
CA ARG A 106 13.98 1.90 12.65
C ARG A 106 15.33 1.24 12.94
N ASP A 107 16.43 1.81 12.45
CA ASP A 107 17.78 1.24 12.55
C ASP A 107 17.87 -0.16 11.90
N LEU A 108 17.35 -0.27 10.67
CA LEU A 108 17.24 -1.54 9.93
C LEU A 108 17.76 -1.43 8.49
N ILE A 109 18.11 -2.58 7.90
CA ILE A 109 18.30 -2.78 6.46
C ILE A 109 17.24 -3.77 5.98
N ALA A 110 16.39 -3.34 5.04
CA ALA A 110 15.43 -4.17 4.35
C ALA A 110 15.92 -4.52 2.94
N GLY A 111 16.00 -5.81 2.62
CA GLY A 111 16.43 -6.28 1.30
C GLY A 111 15.28 -6.79 0.45
N HIS A 112 15.31 -6.53 -0.87
CA HIS A 112 14.46 -7.21 -1.84
C HIS A 112 15.24 -7.63 -3.10
N PRO A 113 15.27 -8.95 -3.42
CA PRO A 113 14.83 -10.05 -2.56
C PRO A 113 15.70 -10.15 -1.29
N GLY A 114 15.10 -10.48 -0.14
CA GLY A 114 15.84 -10.57 1.11
C GLY A 114 14.97 -10.49 2.37
N LYS A 115 15.64 -10.52 3.53
CA LYS A 115 15.03 -10.31 4.84
C LYS A 115 15.39 -8.91 5.35
N THR A 116 14.63 -8.46 6.33
CA THR A 116 14.99 -7.30 7.15
C THR A 116 15.93 -7.73 8.27
N GLU A 117 17.00 -6.98 8.47
CA GLU A 117 18.02 -7.21 9.51
C GLU A 117 18.36 -5.86 10.18
N PRO A 118 18.90 -5.84 11.42
CA PRO A 118 19.42 -4.63 12.03
C PRO A 118 20.46 -3.93 11.14
N PHE A 119 20.51 -2.61 11.18
CA PHE A 119 21.52 -1.86 10.44
C PHE A 119 22.89 -2.03 11.09
N ASP A 120 23.87 -2.39 10.25
CA ASP A 120 25.28 -2.40 10.57
C ASP A 120 26.06 -2.11 9.28
N ALA A 121 27.11 -1.29 9.36
CA ALA A 121 27.85 -0.82 8.19
C ALA A 121 28.65 -1.96 7.54
N ASP A 122 29.27 -2.82 8.35
CA ASP A 122 29.99 -4.00 7.86
C ASP A 122 29.02 -4.99 7.23
N ARG A 123 27.81 -5.12 7.82
CA ARG A 123 26.74 -5.92 7.23
C ARG A 123 26.26 -5.37 5.90
N LEU A 124 26.06 -4.06 5.77
CA LEU A 124 25.72 -3.41 4.50
C LEU A 124 26.78 -3.71 3.45
N ALA A 125 28.06 -3.54 3.79
CA ALA A 125 29.18 -3.84 2.90
C ALA A 125 29.18 -5.30 2.44
N ALA A 126 28.99 -6.24 3.36
CA ALA A 126 28.89 -7.66 3.05
C ALA A 126 27.68 -7.98 2.16
N LEU A 127 26.55 -7.28 2.33
CA LEU A 127 25.36 -7.46 1.52
C LEU A 127 25.53 -6.88 0.11
N VAL A 128 26.21 -5.75 -0.05
CA VAL A 128 26.54 -5.17 -1.38
C VAL A 128 27.56 -6.05 -2.09
N ALA A 129 28.59 -6.53 -1.39
CA ALA A 129 29.67 -7.35 -1.96
C ALA A 129 29.18 -8.65 -2.62
N LYS A 130 28.00 -9.15 -2.25
CA LYS A 130 27.38 -10.31 -2.91
C LYS A 130 27.02 -10.04 -4.37
N GLN A 131 26.59 -8.82 -4.69
CA GLN A 131 26.12 -8.39 -6.01
C GLN A 131 26.43 -6.89 -6.23
N PRO A 132 27.70 -6.50 -6.35
CA PRO A 132 28.13 -5.10 -6.25
C PRO A 132 27.59 -4.21 -7.38
N TYR A 133 27.39 -4.77 -8.58
CA TYR A 133 26.91 -4.01 -9.75
C TYR A 133 25.40 -4.11 -9.97
N GLU A 134 24.71 -4.97 -9.21
CA GLU A 134 23.27 -5.23 -9.34
C GLU A 134 22.48 -4.84 -8.09
N THR A 135 23.14 -4.22 -7.11
CA THR A 135 22.51 -3.73 -5.87
C THR A 135 22.38 -2.21 -5.89
N THR A 136 21.17 -1.73 -5.64
CA THR A 136 20.89 -0.32 -5.34
C THR A 136 20.74 -0.17 -3.84
N VAL A 137 21.51 0.75 -3.23
CA VAL A 137 21.32 1.15 -1.84
C VAL A 137 20.39 2.36 -1.81
N ALA A 138 19.35 2.28 -0.98
CA ALA A 138 18.42 3.36 -0.73
C ALA A 138 18.43 3.73 0.76
N LEU A 139 18.05 4.96 1.08
CA LEU A 139 18.00 5.47 2.45
C LEU A 139 16.71 6.26 2.67
N THR A 140 15.92 5.85 3.65
CA THR A 140 14.71 6.54 4.09
C THR A 140 14.78 6.86 5.58
N GLY A 141 13.89 7.74 6.04
CA GLY A 141 13.78 8.18 7.42
C GLY A 141 13.71 9.69 7.56
N HIS A 142 13.49 10.15 8.78
CA HIS A 142 13.43 11.56 9.13
C HIS A 142 14.78 12.25 8.83
N PRO A 143 14.80 13.49 8.30
CA PRO A 143 16.05 14.18 7.99
C PRO A 143 17.04 14.22 9.17
N GLU A 144 16.55 14.42 10.40
CA GLU A 144 17.39 14.48 11.62
C GLU A 144 18.08 13.15 11.98
N THR A 145 17.47 12.01 11.66
CA THR A 145 18.05 10.69 11.96
C THR A 145 18.92 10.17 10.82
N ARG A 146 18.68 10.66 9.60
CA ARG A 146 19.27 10.15 8.36
C ARG A 146 20.77 10.39 8.22
N ASP A 147 21.30 11.48 8.77
CA ASP A 147 22.68 11.93 8.52
C ASP A 147 23.72 10.86 8.87
N ARG A 148 23.56 10.18 10.01
CA ARG A 148 24.45 9.09 10.42
C ARG A 148 24.50 7.96 9.38
N TYR A 149 23.36 7.57 8.85
CA TYR A 149 23.24 6.49 7.88
C TYR A 149 23.71 6.91 6.49
N HIS A 150 23.53 8.18 6.13
CA HIS A 150 24.08 8.74 4.91
C HIS A 150 25.62 8.68 4.92
N VAL A 151 26.25 8.99 6.06
CA VAL A 151 27.69 8.84 6.23
C VAL A 151 28.11 7.37 6.18
N ALA A 152 27.42 6.48 6.91
CA ALA A 152 27.74 5.06 6.95
C ALA A 152 27.57 4.35 5.59
N GLY A 153 26.61 4.78 4.78
CA GLY A 153 26.36 4.25 3.43
C GLY A 153 27.06 5.01 2.31
N ARG A 154 27.87 6.04 2.61
CA ARG A 154 28.39 7.01 1.63
C ARG A 154 29.07 6.37 0.43
N ASP A 155 29.85 5.32 0.66
CA ASP A 155 30.62 4.63 -0.39
C ASP A 155 29.73 3.93 -1.42
N TYR A 156 28.45 3.76 -1.10
CA TYR A 156 27.44 3.15 -1.98
C TYR A 156 26.47 4.18 -2.58
N ALA A 157 26.71 5.48 -2.36
CA ALA A 157 25.91 6.60 -2.89
C ALA A 157 24.38 6.36 -2.75
N PRO A 158 23.86 6.28 -1.50
CA PRO A 158 22.50 5.82 -1.27
C PRO A 158 21.49 6.78 -1.89
N MET A 159 20.51 6.22 -2.61
CA MET A 159 19.37 6.98 -3.12
C MET A 159 18.49 7.43 -1.94
N ILE A 160 18.34 8.73 -1.73
CA ILE A 160 17.45 9.27 -0.71
C ILE A 160 15.99 9.10 -1.14
N VAL A 161 15.20 8.46 -0.28
CA VAL A 161 13.78 8.14 -0.55
C VAL A 161 12.90 8.87 0.46
N GLU A 162 12.30 9.96 -0.01
CA GLU A 162 11.27 10.70 0.71
C GLU A 162 9.92 9.98 0.62
N ARG A 163 9.15 9.95 1.71
CA ARG A 163 7.86 9.23 1.76
C ARG A 163 6.86 9.71 0.70
N PRO A 164 6.66 11.02 0.47
CA PRO A 164 5.74 11.48 -0.58
C PRO A 164 6.18 11.02 -1.97
N ALA A 165 7.50 11.02 -2.25
CA ALA A 165 8.05 10.54 -3.51
C ALA A 165 7.82 9.03 -3.67
N LEU A 166 8.00 8.24 -2.60
CA LEU A 166 7.72 6.81 -2.61
C LEU A 166 6.24 6.51 -2.87
N ALA A 167 5.34 7.30 -2.27
CA ALA A 167 3.90 7.22 -2.52
C ALA A 167 3.56 7.51 -4.00
N ALA A 168 4.19 8.52 -4.60
CA ALA A 168 4.03 8.83 -6.01
C ALA A 168 4.57 7.74 -6.93
N LEU A 169 5.76 7.22 -6.64
CA LEU A 169 6.37 6.12 -7.39
C LEU A 169 5.48 4.87 -7.38
N ALA A 170 4.86 4.56 -6.25
CA ALA A 170 3.98 3.41 -6.14
C ALA A 170 2.70 3.51 -6.99
N LEU A 171 2.26 4.74 -7.32
CA LEU A 171 1.17 4.98 -8.26
C LEU A 171 1.59 4.73 -9.71
N GLN A 172 2.83 5.09 -10.06
CA GLN A 172 3.36 5.03 -11.44
C GLN A 172 3.87 3.64 -11.82
N VAL A 173 4.53 2.95 -10.89
CA VAL A 173 5.19 1.68 -11.17
C VAL A 173 4.17 0.53 -11.05
N PRO A 174 3.96 -0.28 -12.09
CA PRO A 174 3.07 -1.44 -12.04
C PRO A 174 3.45 -2.39 -10.89
N ALA A 175 2.46 -3.04 -10.28
CA ALA A 175 2.75 -4.12 -9.36
C ALA A 175 3.08 -5.39 -10.14
N THR A 176 4.19 -6.04 -9.79
CA THR A 176 4.60 -7.34 -10.35
C THR A 176 3.91 -8.52 -9.68
N THR A 177 3.23 -8.30 -8.55
CA THR A 177 2.61 -9.34 -7.71
C THR A 177 1.13 -9.03 -7.52
N ALA A 178 0.29 -10.05 -7.76
CA ALA A 178 -1.16 -9.95 -7.74
C ALA A 178 -1.70 -9.51 -6.35
N LEU A 179 -2.78 -8.72 -6.40
CA LEU A 179 -3.53 -8.19 -5.28
C LEU A 179 -3.80 -9.24 -4.20
N VAL A 180 -3.37 -8.99 -2.96
CA VAL A 180 -3.98 -9.61 -1.79
C VAL A 180 -5.32 -8.92 -1.59
N SER A 181 -6.35 -9.34 -2.32
CA SER A 181 -7.73 -9.02 -1.93
C SER A 181 -8.01 -9.85 -0.68
N THR A 182 -8.20 -9.23 0.47
CA THR A 182 -8.83 -9.95 1.58
C THR A 182 -10.25 -10.29 1.14
N PRO A 183 -10.61 -11.59 0.98
CA PRO A 183 -11.97 -11.94 0.63
C PRO A 183 -12.87 -11.53 1.79
N ARG A 184 -13.91 -10.73 1.51
CA ARG A 184 -14.93 -10.41 2.52
C ARG A 184 -15.58 -11.69 3.05
N THR A 185 -15.44 -11.93 4.35
CA THR A 185 -16.47 -12.58 5.17
C THR A 185 -17.58 -11.59 5.60
N ALA A 186 -17.44 -10.29 5.33
CA ALA A 186 -18.43 -9.26 5.68
C ALA A 186 -19.69 -9.25 4.77
N GLY A 187 -19.73 -10.07 3.72
CA GLY A 187 -20.93 -10.27 2.89
C GLY A 187 -21.98 -11.20 3.50
N ALA A 188 -21.67 -11.90 4.61
CA ALA A 188 -22.56 -12.90 5.19
C ALA A 188 -23.73 -12.33 6.02
N LEU A 189 -23.74 -11.03 6.35
CA LEU A 189 -24.78 -10.45 7.22
C LEU A 189 -25.55 -9.26 6.62
N ARG A 190 -25.39 -8.98 5.32
CA ARG A 190 -26.26 -8.06 4.56
C ARG A 190 -26.85 -8.73 3.32
N ARG A 191 -27.32 -9.96 3.45
CA ARG A 191 -28.47 -10.37 2.63
C ARG A 191 -29.71 -9.97 3.39
N ARG A 192 -30.47 -8.99 2.86
CA ARG A 192 -31.94 -9.04 3.02
C ARG A 192 -32.33 -10.48 2.72
N PRO A 193 -33.12 -11.17 3.55
CA PRO A 193 -33.64 -12.46 3.14
C PRO A 193 -34.36 -12.23 1.82
N ALA A 194 -33.86 -12.84 0.75
CA ALA A 194 -34.68 -13.04 -0.42
C ALA A 194 -35.91 -13.79 0.09
N LEU A 195 -37.08 -13.16 0.00
CA LEU A 195 -38.35 -13.82 0.26
C LEU A 195 -38.28 -15.20 -0.41
N PRO A 196 -38.49 -16.30 0.33
CA PRO A 196 -38.31 -17.62 -0.22
C PRO A 196 -39.24 -17.77 -1.43
N LEU A 197 -38.66 -18.20 -2.54
CA LEU A 197 -39.30 -18.52 -3.82
C LEU A 197 -40.41 -19.60 -3.73
N VAL A 198 -40.76 -19.98 -2.50
CA VAL A 198 -41.83 -20.91 -2.15
C VAL A 198 -43.21 -20.24 -2.32
N TRP A 199 -43.32 -18.91 -2.17
CA TRP A 199 -44.61 -18.21 -2.31
C TRP A 199 -45.11 -18.09 -3.76
N THR A 200 -44.23 -18.24 -4.76
CA THR A 200 -44.62 -18.22 -6.18
C THR A 200 -44.96 -19.60 -6.74
N VAL A 201 -44.55 -20.69 -6.08
CA VAL A 201 -44.79 -22.06 -6.58
C VAL A 201 -46.13 -22.62 -6.09
N VAL A 202 -46.56 -22.25 -4.88
CA VAL A 202 -47.84 -22.73 -4.29
C VAL A 202 -49.08 -22.36 -5.12
N PRO A 203 -49.28 -21.11 -5.60
CA PRO A 203 -50.48 -20.80 -6.38
C PRO A 203 -50.46 -21.47 -7.77
N MET A 204 -49.29 -21.75 -8.33
CA MET A 204 -49.16 -22.38 -9.65
C MET A 204 -49.55 -23.87 -9.60
N ILE A 205 -49.13 -24.60 -8.55
CA ILE A 205 -49.50 -26.02 -8.36
C ILE A 205 -51.00 -26.16 -8.12
N ALA A 206 -51.61 -25.24 -7.36
CA ALA A 206 -53.06 -25.25 -7.12
C ALA A 206 -53.88 -25.03 -8.40
N VAL A 207 -53.44 -24.14 -9.30
CA VAL A 207 -54.10 -23.90 -10.59
C VAL A 207 -53.96 -25.09 -11.54
N ILE A 208 -52.79 -25.73 -11.58
CA ILE A 208 -52.57 -26.93 -12.43
C ILE A 208 -53.42 -28.11 -11.93
N LEU A 209 -53.51 -28.32 -10.62
CA LEU A 209 -54.37 -29.36 -10.04
C LEU A 209 -55.85 -29.10 -10.29
N LEU A 210 -56.30 -27.84 -10.23
CA LEU A 210 -57.69 -27.48 -10.55
C LEU A 210 -58.04 -27.74 -12.02
N LEU A 211 -57.10 -27.47 -12.95
CA LEU A 211 -57.26 -27.74 -14.38
C LEU A 211 -57.23 -29.24 -14.73
N LEU A 212 -56.63 -30.08 -13.90
CA LEU A 212 -56.61 -31.55 -14.07
C LEU A 212 -57.85 -32.24 -13.46
N LEU A 213 -58.59 -31.55 -12.59
CA LEU A 213 -59.80 -32.04 -11.91
C LEU A 213 -61.11 -31.59 -12.59
N LEU A 214 -61.02 -30.78 -13.64
CA LEU A 214 -62.10 -30.32 -14.52
C LEU A 214 -62.07 -31.11 -15.84
#